data_AF-A0A7L1UV42-F1
#
_entry.id   AF-A0A7L1UV42-F1
#
_cell.length_a   1.000
_cell.length_b   1.000
_cell.length_c   1.000
_cell.angle_alpha   90.00
_cell.angle_beta   90.00
_cell.angle_gamma   90.00
#
_symmetry.space_group_name_H-M   'P 1'
#
loop_
_entity.id
_entity.type
_entity.pdbx_description
1 polymer ?
#
loop_
_entity_poly.entity_id
_entity_poly.type
_entity_poly.pdbx_seq_one_letter_code
_entity_poly.pdbx_strand_id
1 'polypeptide(L)'
;LQSLLDMMVAEEESLKERLLKSIVLCRKELDTLCRELQLGPFEIEEESTMLQMEKNLRTRVEVLQKQKRDRRQELKALQEQDQALCDILCTPLFSADIGSVPSLEDLDSYRRHVASLNTLKEQRREEFVSNKRQIILLMEELDHTPDTSFERDVVCEDEEAFCLSKDNITALQNLLQQLEARRALNEAVCAELRARITALWERLQIPEQERESSA
;
A
#
# COMPACT_ATOMS: atom_id res chain seq x y z
N LEU A 1 13.12 72.18 -10.64
CA LEU A 1 11.72 71.95 -10.20
C LEU A 1 10.93 71.23 -11.29
N GLN A 2 10.79 71.79 -12.50
CA GLN A 2 10.09 71.14 -13.63
C GLN A 2 10.60 69.71 -13.92
N SER A 3 11.91 69.55 -14.15
CA SER A 3 12.53 68.25 -14.45
C SER A 3 12.40 67.22 -13.32
N LEU A 4 12.26 67.64 -12.06
CA LEU A 4 12.05 66.72 -10.94
C LEU A 4 10.60 66.22 -10.92
N LEU A 5 9.62 67.11 -11.15
CA LEU A 5 8.21 66.71 -11.28
C LEU A 5 8.01 65.77 -12.47
N ASP A 6 8.63 66.06 -13.62
CA ASP A 6 8.50 65.24 -14.82
C ASP A 6 9.05 63.81 -14.58
N MET A 7 10.14 63.67 -13.81
CA MET A 7 10.65 62.36 -13.39
C MET A 7 9.68 61.62 -12.47
N MET A 8 9.14 62.30 -11.45
CA MET A 8 8.19 61.69 -10.51
C MET A 8 6.90 61.23 -11.20
N VAL A 9 6.39 62.02 -12.16
CA VAL A 9 5.21 61.65 -12.96
C VAL A 9 5.51 60.42 -13.82
N ALA A 10 6.66 60.40 -14.51
CA ALA A 10 7.05 59.27 -15.34
C ALA A 10 7.26 57.97 -14.53
N GLU A 11 7.80 58.07 -13.31
CA GLU A 11 7.97 56.94 -12.39
C GLU A 11 6.61 56.35 -11.96
N GLU A 12 5.66 57.21 -11.58
CA GLU A 12 4.31 56.80 -11.19
C GLU A 12 3.51 56.19 -12.36
N GLU A 13 3.62 56.77 -13.56
CA GLU A 13 3.01 56.19 -14.78
C GLU A 13 3.60 54.82 -15.09
N SER A 14 4.94 54.69 -15.02
CA SER A 14 5.62 53.40 -15.20
C SER A 14 5.22 52.37 -14.14
N LEU A 15 5.07 52.79 -12.87
CA LEU A 15 4.60 51.93 -11.79
C LEU A 15 3.17 51.44 -12.06
N LYS A 16 2.26 52.35 -12.41
CA LYS A 16 0.87 52.02 -12.75
C LYS A 16 0.79 51.03 -13.92
N GLU A 17 1.55 51.24 -14.99
CA GLU A 17 1.58 50.31 -16.12
C GLU A 17 2.08 48.92 -15.72
N ARG A 18 3.14 48.85 -14.91
CA ARG A 18 3.67 47.57 -14.41
C ARG A 18 2.66 46.84 -13.55
N LEU A 19 1.98 47.55 -12.65
CA LEU A 19 0.92 46.98 -11.81
C LEU A 19 -0.23 46.44 -12.65
N LEU A 20 -0.73 47.20 -13.63
CA LEU A 20 -1.79 46.75 -14.54
C LEU A 20 -1.39 45.50 -15.33
N LYS A 21 -0.16 45.47 -15.87
CA LYS A 21 0.37 44.28 -16.56
C LYS A 21 0.45 43.08 -15.62
N SER A 22 0.96 43.26 -14.41
CA SER A 22 1.04 42.19 -13.39
C SER A 22 -0.33 41.65 -13.04
N ILE A 23 -1.30 42.52 -12.77
CA ILE A 23 -2.70 42.15 -12.49
C ILE A 23 -3.29 41.28 -13.61
N VAL A 24 -3.12 41.69 -14.87
CA VAL A 24 -3.65 40.93 -16.02
C VAL A 24 -3.00 39.56 -16.12
N LEU A 25 -1.69 39.46 -15.88
CA LEU A 25 -0.98 38.17 -15.89
C LEU A 25 -1.45 37.28 -14.74
N CYS A 26 -1.49 37.79 -13.50
CA CYS A 26 -1.93 37.02 -12.35
C CYS A 26 -3.38 36.55 -12.48
N ARG A 27 -4.30 37.36 -13.04
CA ARG A 27 -5.68 36.92 -13.30
C ARG A 27 -5.75 35.76 -14.27
N LYS A 28 -5.05 35.85 -15.40
CA LYS A 28 -4.98 34.76 -16.39
C LYS A 28 -4.41 33.48 -15.77
N GLU A 29 -3.37 33.63 -14.97
CA GLU A 29 -2.74 32.51 -14.28
C GLU A 29 -3.67 31.88 -13.24
N LEU A 30 -4.37 32.68 -12.42
CA LEU A 30 -5.39 32.17 -11.51
C LEU A 30 -6.49 31.41 -12.25
N ASP A 31 -6.99 31.93 -13.38
CA ASP A 31 -8.02 31.24 -14.17
C ASP A 31 -7.53 29.89 -14.72
N THR A 32 -6.24 29.79 -15.07
CA THR A 32 -5.64 28.50 -15.44
C THR A 32 -5.53 27.56 -14.24
N LEU A 33 -5.02 28.05 -13.11
CA LEU A 33 -4.82 27.24 -11.90
C LEU A 33 -6.15 26.77 -11.31
N CYS A 34 -7.18 27.61 -11.29
CA CYS A 34 -8.51 27.22 -10.83
C CYS A 34 -9.10 26.11 -11.71
N ARG A 35 -8.98 26.21 -13.05
CA ARG A 35 -9.45 25.13 -13.95
C ARG A 35 -8.68 23.83 -13.74
N GLU A 36 -7.35 23.89 -13.63
CA GLU A 36 -6.52 22.70 -13.40
C GLU A 36 -6.77 22.05 -12.03
N LEU A 37 -6.99 22.86 -10.98
CA LEU A 37 -7.27 22.38 -9.63
C LEU A 37 -8.74 22.04 -9.38
N GLN A 38 -9.60 22.26 -10.40
CA GLN A 38 -11.06 22.11 -10.35
C GLN A 38 -11.71 22.96 -9.25
N LEU A 39 -11.18 24.17 -9.05
CA LEU A 39 -11.70 25.16 -8.10
C LEU A 39 -12.67 26.11 -8.81
N GLY A 40 -13.60 26.66 -8.03
CA GLY A 40 -14.50 27.71 -8.50
C GLY A 40 -13.76 28.97 -8.97
N PRO A 41 -14.43 29.82 -9.78
CA PRO A 41 -13.87 31.09 -10.22
C PRO A 41 -13.49 31.98 -9.04
N PHE A 42 -12.42 32.74 -9.19
CA PHE A 42 -11.95 33.66 -8.14
C PHE A 42 -12.75 34.96 -8.18
N GLU A 43 -13.36 35.32 -7.05
CA GLU A 43 -14.02 36.61 -6.86
C GLU A 43 -13.00 37.67 -6.42
N ILE A 44 -13.03 38.83 -7.06
CA ILE A 44 -12.15 39.96 -6.75
C ILE A 44 -12.91 40.89 -5.81
N GLU A 45 -12.33 41.22 -4.65
CA GLU A 45 -12.85 42.28 -3.78
C GLU A 45 -12.82 43.64 -4.49
N GLU A 46 -14.00 44.19 -4.77
CA GLU A 46 -14.20 45.44 -5.52
C GLU A 46 -13.67 46.69 -4.80
N GLU A 47 -13.46 46.62 -3.47
CA GLU A 47 -13.07 47.77 -2.63
C GLU A 47 -11.55 47.92 -2.42
N SER A 48 -10.71 47.22 -3.20
CA SER A 48 -9.25 47.19 -2.99
C SER A 48 -8.46 48.19 -3.87
N THR A 49 -7.38 48.76 -3.34
CA THR A 49 -6.45 49.59 -4.13
C THR A 49 -5.73 48.74 -5.18
N MET A 50 -5.27 49.34 -6.28
CA MET A 50 -4.55 48.60 -7.35
C MET A 50 -3.35 47.82 -6.82
N LEU A 51 -2.57 48.41 -5.91
CA LEU A 51 -1.41 47.76 -5.29
C LEU A 51 -1.83 46.58 -4.41
N GLN A 52 -2.89 46.74 -3.63
CA GLN A 52 -3.42 45.67 -2.78
C GLN A 52 -4.00 44.53 -3.62
N MET A 53 -4.74 44.85 -4.68
CA MET A 53 -5.29 43.86 -5.60
C MET A 53 -4.17 43.05 -6.26
N GLU A 54 -3.12 43.70 -6.76
CA GLU A 54 -1.97 43.04 -7.37
C GLU A 54 -1.27 42.09 -6.38
N LYS A 55 -1.03 42.56 -5.15
CA LYS A 55 -0.45 41.75 -4.07
C LYS A 55 -1.32 40.53 -3.76
N ASN A 56 -2.62 40.71 -3.58
CA ASN A 56 -3.56 39.63 -3.27
C ASN A 56 -3.59 38.57 -4.38
N LEU A 57 -3.66 39.01 -5.65
CA LEU A 57 -3.64 38.12 -6.81
C LEU A 57 -2.34 37.31 -6.85
N ARG A 58 -1.19 37.95 -6.66
CA ARG A 58 0.12 37.28 -6.68
C ARG A 58 0.24 36.24 -5.55
N THR A 59 -0.11 36.62 -4.32
CA THR A 59 -0.11 35.68 -3.19
C THR A 59 -1.05 34.50 -3.45
N ARG A 60 -2.21 34.73 -4.07
CA ARG A 60 -3.14 33.65 -4.41
C ARG A 60 -2.57 32.71 -5.48
N VAL A 61 -1.91 33.25 -6.52
CA VAL A 61 -1.20 32.45 -7.53
C VAL A 61 -0.17 31.55 -6.86
N GLU A 62 0.67 32.11 -5.97
CA GLU A 62 1.71 31.35 -5.26
C GLU A 62 1.11 30.19 -4.45
N VAL A 63 0.00 30.43 -3.75
CA VAL A 63 -0.72 29.41 -2.98
C VAL A 63 -1.26 28.30 -3.89
N LEU A 64 -1.94 28.65 -4.99
CA LEU A 64 -2.52 27.65 -5.89
C LEU A 64 -1.44 26.86 -6.65
N GLN A 65 -0.35 27.52 -7.06
CA GLN A 65 0.80 26.83 -7.62
C GLN A 65 1.42 25.84 -6.64
N LYS A 66 1.54 26.23 -5.36
CA LYS A 66 2.02 25.32 -4.31
C LYS A 66 1.07 24.13 -4.18
N GLN A 67 -0.22 24.36 -4.08
CA GLN A 67 -1.23 23.29 -4.01
C GLN A 67 -1.16 22.33 -5.21
N LYS A 68 -0.97 22.84 -6.42
CA LYS A 68 -0.77 22.02 -7.63
C LYS A 68 0.49 21.15 -7.53
N ARG A 69 1.61 21.72 -7.06
CA ARG A 69 2.85 20.96 -6.85
C ARG A 69 2.68 19.88 -5.80
N ASP A 70 2.09 20.23 -4.66
CA ASP A 70 1.87 19.32 -3.53
C ASP A 70 1.00 18.13 -3.96
N ARG A 71 -0.13 18.39 -4.66
CA ARG A 71 -1.01 17.33 -5.20
C ARG A 71 -0.30 16.39 -6.17
N ARG A 72 0.55 16.92 -7.06
CA ARG A 72 1.33 16.12 -8.01
C ARG A 72 2.40 15.28 -7.33
N GLN A 73 3.08 15.86 -6.34
CA GLN A 73 4.10 15.15 -5.58
C GLN A 73 3.48 14.03 -4.75
N GLU A 74 2.33 14.28 -4.14
CA GLU A 74 1.59 13.26 -3.40
C GLU A 74 1.15 12.11 -4.29
N LEU A 75 0.55 12.40 -5.46
CA LEU A 75 0.18 11.36 -6.41
C LEU A 75 1.38 10.49 -6.80
N LYS A 76 2.53 11.11 -7.07
CA LYS A 76 3.76 10.38 -7.40
C LYS A 76 4.19 9.47 -6.25
N ALA A 77 4.17 9.96 -5.01
CA ALA A 77 4.53 9.16 -3.84
C ALA A 77 3.56 7.98 -3.64
N LEU A 78 2.26 8.21 -3.86
CA LEU A 78 1.25 7.15 -3.80
C LEU A 78 1.44 6.10 -4.90
N GLN A 79 1.80 6.51 -6.13
CA GLN A 79 2.12 5.60 -7.23
C GLN A 79 3.37 4.75 -6.95
N GLU A 80 4.41 5.35 -6.36
CA GLU A 80 5.62 4.63 -5.95
C GLU A 80 5.30 3.58 -4.86
N GLN A 81 4.44 3.92 -3.90
CA GLN A 81 3.96 2.96 -2.89
C GLN A 81 3.11 1.84 -3.48
N ASP A 82 2.19 2.17 -4.37
CA ASP A 82 1.33 1.21 -5.06
C ASP A 82 2.14 0.20 -5.88
N GLN A 83 3.14 0.68 -6.63
CA GLN A 83 4.06 -0.20 -7.35
C GLN A 83 4.76 -1.19 -6.42
N ALA A 84 5.35 -0.70 -5.33
CA ALA A 84 6.06 -1.55 -4.38
C ALA A 84 5.13 -2.60 -3.73
N LEU A 85 3.89 -2.23 -3.43
CA LEU A 85 2.90 -3.16 -2.87
C LEU A 85 2.43 -4.18 -3.92
N CYS A 86 2.18 -3.73 -5.15
CA CYS A 86 1.77 -4.59 -6.25
C CYS A 86 2.84 -5.61 -6.63
N ASP A 87 4.12 -5.25 -6.57
CA ASP A 87 5.23 -6.18 -6.80
C ASP A 87 5.23 -7.33 -5.78
N ILE A 88 5.01 -7.01 -4.49
CA ILE A 88 4.95 -8.01 -3.40
C ILE A 88 3.67 -8.86 -3.46
N LEU A 89 2.52 -8.23 -3.69
CA LEU A 89 1.20 -8.87 -3.69
C LEU A 89 0.88 -9.57 -5.03
N CYS A 90 1.70 -9.33 -6.05
CA CYS A 90 1.51 -9.71 -7.44
C CYS A 90 0.12 -9.30 -7.97
N THR A 91 -0.28 -8.06 -7.66
CA THR A 91 -1.55 -7.46 -8.12
C THR A 91 -1.30 -6.45 -9.24
N PRO A 92 -2.26 -6.21 -10.14
CA PRO A 92 -2.12 -5.17 -11.14
C PRO A 92 -2.13 -3.77 -10.48
N LEU A 93 -1.37 -2.84 -11.07
CA LEU A 93 -1.35 -1.43 -10.67
C LEU A 93 -2.73 -0.80 -10.76
N PHE A 94 -2.97 0.19 -9.91
CA PHE A 94 -4.21 0.94 -9.94
C PHE A 94 -4.29 1.82 -11.20
N SER A 95 -5.24 1.50 -12.09
CA SER A 95 -5.53 2.31 -13.27
C SER A 95 -6.70 3.26 -12.99
N ALA A 96 -6.38 4.46 -12.54
CA ALA A 96 -7.30 5.59 -12.62
C ALA A 96 -6.83 6.56 -13.71
N ASP A 97 -7.76 7.06 -14.52
CA ASP A 97 -7.50 8.11 -15.51
C ASP A 97 -7.30 9.46 -14.80
N ILE A 98 -6.20 9.56 -14.07
CA ILE A 98 -5.84 10.74 -13.30
C ILE A 98 -5.15 11.69 -14.28
N GLY A 99 -5.83 12.80 -14.58
CA GLY A 99 -5.26 13.87 -15.39
C GLY A 99 -3.96 14.44 -14.79
N SER A 100 -3.30 15.36 -15.50
CA SER A 100 -1.98 15.86 -15.06
C SER A 100 -1.95 16.53 -13.68
N VAL A 101 -3.11 16.91 -13.14
CA VAL A 101 -3.29 17.41 -11.78
C VAL A 101 -4.46 16.63 -11.18
N PRO A 102 -4.25 15.85 -10.11
CA PRO A 102 -5.33 15.10 -9.49
C PRO A 102 -6.29 16.04 -8.74
N SER A 103 -7.58 15.68 -8.73
CA SER A 103 -8.54 16.26 -7.81
C SER A 103 -8.30 15.75 -6.38
N LEU A 104 -8.98 16.33 -5.40
CA LEU A 104 -8.92 15.80 -4.02
C LEU A 104 -9.57 14.41 -3.93
N GLU A 105 -10.65 14.20 -4.67
CA GLU A 105 -11.35 12.91 -4.71
C GLU A 105 -10.48 11.82 -5.35
N ASP A 106 -9.72 12.14 -6.40
CA ASP A 106 -8.76 11.22 -7.01
C ASP A 106 -7.69 10.79 -5.99
N LEU A 107 -7.11 11.76 -5.28
CA LEU A 107 -6.12 11.48 -4.22
C LEU A 107 -6.72 10.65 -3.09
N ASP A 108 -7.94 10.97 -2.63
CA ASP A 108 -8.62 10.19 -1.59
C ASP A 108 -8.93 8.76 -2.03
N SER A 109 -9.32 8.58 -3.30
CA SER A 109 -9.51 7.25 -3.89
C SER A 109 -8.22 6.45 -3.89
N TYR A 110 -7.12 7.08 -4.33
CA TYR A 110 -5.81 6.45 -4.38
C TYR A 110 -5.28 6.12 -2.97
N ARG A 111 -5.42 7.03 -2.00
CA ARG A 111 -5.07 6.78 -0.59
C ARG A 111 -5.84 5.58 -0.02
N ARG A 112 -7.14 5.49 -0.28
CA ARG A 112 -7.97 4.34 0.14
C ARG A 112 -7.50 3.04 -0.51
N HIS A 113 -7.14 3.08 -1.79
CA HIS A 113 -6.60 1.92 -2.50
C HIS A 113 -5.28 1.44 -1.87
N VAL A 114 -4.29 2.32 -1.70
CA VAL A 114 -3.01 2.00 -1.08
C VAL A 114 -3.17 1.50 0.36
N ALA A 115 -4.10 2.10 1.13
CA ALA A 115 -4.41 1.62 2.48
C ALA A 115 -5.00 0.19 2.48
N SER A 116 -5.86 -0.12 1.50
CA SER A 116 -6.41 -1.46 1.33
C SER A 116 -5.33 -2.50 0.97
N LEU A 117 -4.38 -2.14 0.09
CA LEU A 117 -3.26 -3.00 -0.27
C LEU A 117 -2.33 -3.24 0.92
N ASN A 118 -2.02 -2.22 1.71
CA ASN A 118 -1.24 -2.39 2.94
C ASN A 118 -1.94 -3.34 3.91
N THR A 119 -3.25 -3.16 4.12
CA THR A 119 -4.04 -4.05 4.99
C THR A 119 -3.99 -5.50 4.50
N LEU A 120 -4.13 -5.70 3.18
CA LEU A 120 -4.05 -7.03 2.57
C LEU A 120 -2.65 -7.65 2.70
N LYS A 121 -1.59 -6.85 2.54
CA LYS A 121 -0.21 -7.28 2.76
C LYS A 121 -0.01 -7.78 4.18
N GLU A 122 -0.43 -7.01 5.18
CA GLU A 122 -0.30 -7.40 6.59
C GLU A 122 -1.09 -8.69 6.88
N GLN A 123 -2.32 -8.80 6.38
CA GLN A 123 -3.13 -10.02 6.53
C GLN A 123 -2.45 -11.26 5.92
N ARG A 124 -1.98 -11.16 4.67
CA ARG A 124 -1.28 -12.27 4.00
C ARG A 124 0.04 -12.60 4.67
N ARG A 125 0.73 -11.59 5.22
CA ARG A 125 1.99 -11.82 5.92
C ARG A 125 1.77 -12.54 7.24
N GLU A 126 0.78 -12.13 8.02
CA GLU A 126 0.39 -12.82 9.24
C GLU A 126 -0.01 -14.28 8.96
N GLU A 127 -0.83 -14.49 7.93
CA GLU A 127 -1.21 -15.82 7.46
C GLU A 127 0.01 -16.67 7.06
N PHE A 128 0.91 -16.09 6.26
CA PHE A 128 2.14 -16.77 5.85
C PHE A 128 3.00 -17.18 7.05
N VAL A 129 3.25 -16.27 7.99
CA VAL A 129 4.09 -16.53 9.17
C VAL A 129 3.46 -17.59 10.07
N SER A 130 2.14 -17.51 10.30
CA SER A 130 1.41 -18.51 11.07
C SER A 130 1.49 -19.90 10.43
N ASN A 131 1.18 -20.00 9.13
CA ASN A 131 1.18 -21.26 8.41
C ASN A 131 2.59 -21.84 8.28
N LYS A 132 3.62 -21.01 8.01
CA LYS A 132 5.02 -21.44 7.98
C LYS A 132 5.44 -22.11 9.28
N ARG A 133 5.10 -21.52 10.42
CA ARG A 133 5.40 -22.11 11.73
C ARG A 133 4.72 -23.48 11.92
N GLN A 134 3.45 -23.60 11.53
CA GLN A 134 2.72 -24.87 11.62
C GLN A 134 3.29 -25.94 10.68
N ILE A 135 3.62 -25.55 9.44
CA ILE A 135 4.25 -26.44 8.45
C ILE A 135 5.56 -27.00 8.99
N ILE A 136 6.44 -26.14 9.56
CA ILE A 136 7.72 -26.59 10.11
C ILE A 136 7.50 -27.64 11.22
N LEU A 137 6.58 -27.37 12.16
CA LEU A 137 6.28 -28.32 13.23
C LEU A 137 5.70 -29.65 12.70
N LEU A 138 4.80 -29.60 11.72
CA LEU A 138 4.24 -30.82 11.11
C LEU A 138 5.29 -31.60 10.33
N MET A 139 6.20 -30.91 9.63
CA MET A 139 7.31 -31.55 8.91
C MET A 139 8.27 -32.23 9.88
N GLU A 140 8.58 -31.60 11.02
CA GLU A 140 9.36 -32.21 12.10
C GLU A 140 8.64 -33.43 12.71
N GLU A 141 7.34 -33.35 13.01
CA GLU A 141 6.56 -34.47 13.55
C GLU A 141 6.45 -35.65 12.57
N LEU A 142 6.43 -35.38 11.27
CA LEU A 142 6.33 -36.38 10.21
C LEU A 142 7.69 -36.90 9.72
N ASP A 143 8.81 -36.43 10.30
CA ASP A 143 10.18 -36.66 9.81
C ASP A 143 10.31 -36.36 8.30
N HIS A 144 9.58 -35.35 7.80
CA HIS A 144 9.54 -34.96 6.38
C HIS A 144 10.48 -33.79 6.13
N THR A 145 11.40 -33.96 5.18
CA THR A 145 12.31 -32.88 4.75
C THR A 145 11.77 -32.20 3.49
N PRO A 146 11.90 -30.87 3.33
CA PRO A 146 11.45 -30.14 2.14
C PRO A 146 11.94 -30.76 0.82
N ASP A 147 11.03 -31.30 0.00
CA ASP A 147 11.39 -32.02 -1.23
C ASP A 147 11.09 -31.22 -2.50
N THR A 148 10.04 -30.38 -2.48
CA THR A 148 9.71 -29.46 -3.56
C THR A 148 10.49 -28.13 -3.46
N SER A 149 10.59 -27.40 -4.58
CA SER A 149 11.13 -26.03 -4.54
C SER A 149 10.29 -25.14 -3.64
N PHE A 150 8.97 -25.21 -3.75
CA PHE A 150 8.06 -24.41 -2.93
C PHE A 150 8.22 -24.67 -1.44
N GLU A 151 8.34 -25.93 -1.00
CA GLU A 151 8.60 -26.25 0.41
C GLU A 151 9.92 -25.66 0.90
N ARG A 152 10.98 -25.71 0.08
CA ARG A 152 12.26 -25.08 0.41
C ARG A 152 12.12 -23.57 0.53
N ASP A 153 11.40 -22.94 -0.38
CA ASP A 153 11.16 -21.49 -0.36
C ASP A 153 10.39 -21.10 0.91
N VAL A 154 9.37 -21.88 1.30
CA VAL A 154 8.58 -21.63 2.52
C VAL A 154 9.41 -21.83 3.79
N VAL A 155 10.13 -22.94 3.90
CA VAL A 155 10.78 -23.35 5.16
C VAL A 155 12.14 -22.68 5.36
N CYS A 156 12.95 -22.61 4.30
CA CYS A 156 14.37 -22.24 4.39
C CYS A 156 14.66 -20.77 4.09
N GLU A 157 13.82 -20.09 3.31
CA GLU A 157 14.07 -18.69 2.93
C GLU A 157 13.57 -17.68 3.98
N ASP A 158 14.05 -16.44 3.82
CA ASP A 158 13.63 -15.29 4.63
C ASP A 158 12.14 -15.00 4.40
N GLU A 159 11.41 -14.74 5.48
CA GLU A 159 10.00 -14.40 5.42
C GLU A 159 9.73 -13.12 4.59
N GLU A 160 10.69 -12.19 4.51
CA GLU A 160 10.59 -10.97 3.70
C GLU A 160 10.79 -11.22 2.19
N ALA A 161 11.43 -12.32 1.81
CA ALA A 161 11.68 -12.65 0.41
C ALA A 161 10.49 -13.33 -0.27
N PHE A 162 9.55 -13.86 0.50
CA PHE A 162 8.42 -14.62 -0.02
C PHE A 162 7.38 -13.73 -0.72
N CYS A 163 7.09 -14.01 -1.99
CA CYS A 163 6.06 -13.29 -2.74
C CYS A 163 4.66 -13.63 -2.18
N LEU A 164 3.94 -12.61 -1.68
CA LEU A 164 2.61 -12.74 -1.07
C LEU A 164 1.50 -12.75 -2.14
N SER A 165 1.73 -13.44 -3.25
CA SER A 165 0.73 -13.61 -4.30
C SER A 165 -0.44 -14.46 -3.81
N LYS A 166 -1.63 -14.28 -4.40
CA LYS A 166 -2.80 -15.10 -4.05
C LYS A 166 -2.52 -16.59 -4.27
N ASP A 167 -1.82 -16.92 -5.34
CA ASP A 167 -1.50 -18.30 -5.71
C ASP A 167 -0.52 -18.93 -4.72
N ASN A 168 0.48 -18.18 -4.26
CA ASN A 168 1.44 -18.64 -3.27
C ASN A 168 0.79 -18.86 -1.90
N ILE A 169 -0.09 -17.95 -1.46
CA ILE A 169 -0.86 -18.14 -0.22
C ILE A 169 -1.77 -19.37 -0.33
N THR A 170 -2.42 -19.57 -1.47
CA THR A 170 -3.24 -20.77 -1.70
C THR A 170 -2.38 -22.05 -1.69
N ALA A 171 -1.20 -22.02 -2.31
CA ALA A 171 -0.28 -23.15 -2.30
C ALA A 171 0.22 -23.48 -0.88
N LEU A 172 0.46 -22.46 -0.05
CA LEU A 172 0.83 -22.62 1.35
C LEU A 172 -0.27 -23.30 2.17
N GLN A 173 -1.53 -22.86 2.00
CA GLN A 173 -2.69 -23.51 2.64
C GLN A 173 -2.83 -24.97 2.21
N ASN A 174 -2.65 -25.25 0.91
CA ASN A 174 -2.71 -26.61 0.38
C ASN A 174 -1.61 -27.50 0.97
N LEU A 175 -0.38 -26.99 1.11
CA LEU A 175 0.73 -27.71 1.73
C LEU A 175 0.42 -28.03 3.20
N LEU A 176 -0.06 -27.05 3.96
CA LEU A 176 -0.48 -27.26 5.35
C LEU A 176 -1.55 -28.36 5.46
N GLN A 177 -2.60 -28.29 4.64
CA GLN A 177 -3.67 -29.28 4.62
C GLN A 177 -3.17 -30.69 4.26
N GLN A 178 -2.21 -30.80 3.33
CA GLN A 178 -1.61 -32.08 2.96
C GLN A 178 -0.82 -32.71 4.11
N LEU A 179 -0.03 -31.90 4.84
CA LEU A 179 0.72 -32.36 6.00
C LEU A 179 -0.21 -32.80 7.15
N GLU A 180 -1.25 -32.02 7.44
CA GLU A 180 -2.27 -32.39 8.43
C GLU A 180 -2.99 -33.69 8.08
N ALA A 181 -3.36 -33.87 6.80
CA ALA A 181 -3.99 -35.10 6.33
C ALA A 181 -3.06 -36.31 6.47
N ARG A 182 -1.76 -36.15 6.19
CA ARG A 182 -0.76 -37.19 6.37
C ARG A 182 -0.56 -37.56 7.84
N ARG A 183 -0.52 -36.57 8.73
CA ARG A 183 -0.47 -36.77 10.18
C ARG A 183 -1.68 -37.54 10.68
N ALA A 184 -2.89 -37.14 10.29
CA ALA A 184 -4.12 -37.81 10.70
C ALA A 184 -4.16 -39.27 10.22
N LEU A 185 -3.67 -39.55 9.01
CA LEU A 185 -3.58 -40.91 8.48
C LEU A 185 -2.58 -41.76 9.28
N ASN A 186 -1.40 -41.21 9.61
CA ASN A 186 -0.42 -41.90 10.44
C ASN A 186 -1.00 -42.21 11.83
N GLU A 187 -1.69 -41.25 12.45
CA GLU A 187 -2.32 -41.43 13.76
C GLU A 187 -3.41 -42.50 13.73
N ALA A 188 -4.25 -42.52 12.69
CA ALA A 188 -5.27 -43.54 12.51
C ALA A 188 -4.67 -44.96 12.37
N VAL A 189 -3.61 -45.11 11.57
CA VAL A 189 -2.91 -46.38 11.41
C VAL A 189 -2.24 -46.80 12.72
N CYS A 190 -1.58 -45.88 13.44
CA CYS A 190 -1.00 -46.17 14.75
C CYS A 190 -2.07 -46.60 15.76
N ALA A 191 -3.23 -45.94 15.79
CA ALA A 191 -4.33 -46.29 16.67
C ALA A 191 -4.89 -47.70 16.37
N GLU A 192 -5.06 -48.04 15.09
CA GLU A 192 -5.49 -49.38 14.67
C GLU A 192 -4.48 -50.46 15.10
N LEU A 193 -3.18 -50.22 14.87
CA LEU A 193 -2.13 -51.15 15.27
C LEU A 193 -2.06 -51.32 16.79
N ARG A 194 -2.16 -50.22 17.56
CA ARG A 194 -2.21 -50.26 19.03
C ARG A 194 -3.43 -51.04 19.55
N ALA A 195 -4.60 -50.86 18.93
CA ALA A 195 -5.80 -51.63 19.26
C ALA A 195 -5.60 -53.13 18.97
N ARG A 196 -4.96 -53.47 17.85
CA ARG A 196 -4.64 -54.86 17.50
C ARG A 196 -3.63 -55.50 18.46
N ILE A 197 -2.61 -54.75 18.88
CA ILE A 197 -1.64 -55.19 19.89
C ILE A 197 -2.36 -55.47 21.21
N THR A 198 -3.23 -54.55 21.65
CA THR A 198 -4.02 -54.70 22.89
C THR A 198 -4.89 -55.96 22.84
N ALA A 199 -5.59 -56.20 21.73
CA ALA A 199 -6.39 -57.40 21.55
C ALA A 199 -5.54 -58.70 21.58
N LEU A 200 -4.31 -58.66 21.07
CA LEU A 200 -3.39 -59.80 21.16
C LEU A 200 -2.88 -60.02 22.60
N TRP A 201 -2.56 -58.95 23.33
CA TRP A 201 -2.18 -59.03 24.74
C TRP A 201 -3.29 -59.63 25.61
N GLU A 202 -4.53 -59.25 25.38
CA GLU A 202 -5.70 -59.84 26.05
C GLU A 202 -5.84 -61.33 25.76
N ARG A 203 -5.70 -61.73 24.49
CA ARG A 203 -5.79 -63.14 24.07
C ARG A 203 -4.66 -64.01 24.61
N LEU A 204 -3.46 -63.46 24.70
CA LEU A 204 -2.27 -64.13 25.22
C LEU A 204 -2.15 -64.04 26.75
N GLN A 205 -3.03 -63.28 27.41
CA GLN A 205 -3.00 -63.00 28.85
C GLN A 205 -1.65 -62.43 29.31
N ILE A 206 -1.08 -61.52 28.52
CA ILE A 206 0.20 -60.89 28.87
C ILE A 206 0.02 -60.03 30.13
N PRO A 207 0.88 -60.19 31.17
CA PRO A 207 0.80 -59.44 32.42
C PRO A 207 0.92 -57.93 32.20
N GLU A 208 0.30 -57.15 33.07
CA GLU A 208 0.28 -55.68 32.96
C GLU A 208 1.68 -55.06 33.00
N GLN A 209 2.59 -55.61 33.81
CA GLN A 209 4.00 -55.21 33.88
C GLN A 209 4.73 -55.29 32.52
N GLU A 210 4.44 -56.31 31.70
CA GLU A 210 5.04 -56.46 30.37
C GLU A 210 4.40 -55.53 29.33
N ARG A 211 3.14 -55.13 29.54
CA ARG A 211 2.46 -54.14 28.69
C ARG A 211 3.03 -52.75 28.93
N GLU A 212 3.20 -52.38 30.21
CA GLU A 212 3.78 -51.10 30.61
C GLU A 212 5.24 -50.95 30.16
N SER A 213 6.02 -52.04 30.14
CA SER A 213 7.41 -52.00 29.64
C SER A 213 7.52 -51.90 28.11
N SER A 214 6.44 -52.19 27.39
CA SER A 214 6.41 -52.28 25.92
C SER A 214 5.59 -51.17 25.25
N ALA A 215 4.99 -50.28 26.03
CA ALA A 215 4.23 -49.10 25.58
C ALA A 215 5.14 -47.90 25.37
#